data_AF-N9SQ83-F1
#
_entry.id   AF-N9SQ83-F1
#
_cell.length_a   1.000
_cell.length_b   1.000
_cell.length_c   1.000
_cell.angle_alpha   90.00
_cell.angle_beta   90.00
_cell.angle_gamma   90.00
#
_symmetry.space_group_name_H-M   'P 1'
#
loop_
_entity.id
_entity.type
_entity.pdbx_description
1 polymer ?
#
loop_
_entity_poly.entity_id
_entity_poly.type
_entity_poly.pdbx_seq_one_letter_code
_entity_poly.pdbx_strand_id
1 'polypeptide(L)'
;MNLEEIFEAQKILDKVFAAAITKKEKVFFDKKIVIALLVELGEFANEVKSFKYWKKNKQTDRAKILEEYADGIHFITSIAYPLSVSSQLNPKIKYKNFVLQLGHTYKLFTNLIAQKNQENVTKAYEAYLGLGQLINITEHEIIAAYMAKNKKNYKRIEEKY
;
A
#
# COMPACT_ATOMS: atom_id res chain seq x y z
N MET A 1 7.27 11.10 -8.60
CA MET A 1 7.43 9.75 -9.19
C MET A 1 6.26 9.48 -10.11
N ASN A 2 6.50 8.75 -11.20
CA ASN A 2 5.48 8.37 -12.16
C ASN A 2 5.01 6.93 -11.87
N LEU A 3 3.80 6.78 -11.34
CA LEU A 3 3.23 5.47 -11.00
C LEU A 3 2.18 5.00 -12.01
N GLU A 4 2.20 5.52 -13.23
CA GLU A 4 1.21 5.19 -14.27
C GLU A 4 1.15 3.68 -14.54
N GLU A 5 2.30 3.02 -14.63
CA GLU A 5 2.40 1.57 -14.86
C GLU A 5 1.71 0.77 -13.74
N ILE A 6 1.89 1.19 -12.48
CA ILE A 6 1.25 0.59 -11.29
C ILE A 6 -0.26 0.79 -11.34
N PHE A 7 -0.72 1.99 -11.69
CA PHE A 7 -2.15 2.31 -11.75
C PHE A 7 -2.86 1.49 -12.84
N GLU A 8 -2.27 1.37 -14.03
CA GLU A 8 -2.85 0.56 -15.11
C GLU A 8 -2.87 -0.93 -14.75
N ALA A 9 -1.77 -1.46 -14.21
CA ALA A 9 -1.72 -2.86 -13.78
C ALA A 9 -2.72 -3.17 -12.66
N GLN A 10 -2.92 -2.25 -11.70
CA GLN A 10 -3.89 -2.44 -10.62
C GLN A 10 -5.32 -2.44 -11.14
N LYS A 11 -5.67 -1.53 -12.06
CA LYS A 11 -7.01 -1.48 -12.67
C LYS A 11 -7.37 -2.81 -13.34
N ILE A 12 -6.42 -3.45 -14.00
CA ILE A 12 -6.64 -4.75 -14.65
C ILE A 12 -6.79 -5.84 -13.57
N LEU A 13 -5.91 -5.86 -12.56
CA LEU A 13 -5.96 -6.85 -11.49
C LEU A 13 -7.28 -6.78 -10.71
N ASP A 14 -7.76 -5.57 -10.41
CA ASP A 14 -9.01 -5.36 -9.69
C ASP A 14 -10.24 -5.81 -10.50
N LYS A 15 -10.21 -5.66 -11.83
CA LYS A 15 -11.27 -6.20 -12.70
C LYS A 15 -11.32 -7.73 -12.63
N VAL A 16 -10.16 -8.38 -12.68
CA VAL A 16 -10.07 -9.85 -12.58
C VAL A 16 -10.51 -10.32 -11.20
N PHE A 17 -10.05 -9.67 -10.13
CA PHE A 17 -10.47 -9.99 -8.77
C PHE A 17 -11.97 -9.78 -8.55
N ALA A 18 -12.54 -8.68 -9.06
CA ALA A 18 -13.97 -8.39 -8.94
C ALA A 18 -14.87 -9.40 -9.67
N ALA A 19 -14.35 -10.07 -10.71
CA ALA A 19 -15.02 -11.16 -11.40
C ALA A 19 -14.92 -12.48 -10.64
N ALA A 20 -13.82 -12.72 -9.93
CA ALA A 20 -13.56 -13.94 -9.17
C ALA A 20 -14.33 -14.02 -7.84
N ILE A 21 -14.61 -12.88 -7.19
CA ILE A 21 -15.28 -12.87 -5.88
C ILE A 21 -16.82 -12.89 -5.95
N THR A 22 -17.43 -13.54 -4.97
CA THR A 22 -18.88 -13.68 -4.78
C THR A 22 -19.57 -12.38 -4.34
N LYS A 23 -20.90 -12.33 -4.48
CA LYS A 23 -21.72 -11.22 -3.97
C LYS A 23 -21.55 -11.00 -2.45
N LYS A 24 -21.39 -12.08 -1.68
CA LYS A 24 -21.19 -12.01 -0.22
C LYS A 24 -19.87 -11.33 0.13
N GLU A 25 -18.82 -11.58 -0.63
CA GLU A 25 -17.50 -10.96 -0.42
C GLU A 25 -17.52 -9.46 -0.71
N LYS A 26 -18.36 -9.01 -1.67
CA LYS A 26 -18.55 -7.59 -2.03
C LYS A 26 -19.26 -6.76 -0.95
N VAL A 27 -19.93 -7.39 0.02
CA VAL A 27 -20.57 -6.67 1.13
C VAL A 27 -19.50 -5.96 1.97
N PHE A 28 -19.67 -4.66 2.23
CA PHE A 28 -18.71 -3.77 2.91
C PHE A 28 -17.32 -3.69 2.28
N PHE A 29 -17.20 -3.95 0.97
CA PHE A 29 -15.91 -3.92 0.27
C PHE A 29 -15.16 -2.60 0.46
N ASP A 30 -15.88 -1.47 0.45
CA ASP A 30 -15.32 -0.13 0.62
C ASP A 30 -14.61 0.07 1.98
N LYS A 31 -15.04 -0.65 3.02
CA LYS A 31 -14.41 -0.67 4.35
C LYS A 31 -13.34 -1.74 4.44
N LYS A 32 -13.61 -2.95 3.92
CA LYS A 32 -12.66 -4.08 3.91
C LYS A 32 -11.33 -3.70 3.26
N ILE A 33 -11.37 -2.97 2.15
CA ILE A 33 -10.15 -2.54 1.44
C ILE A 33 -9.30 -1.56 2.26
N VAL A 34 -9.93 -0.67 3.04
CA VAL A 34 -9.20 0.25 3.92
C VAL A 34 -8.64 -0.49 5.13
N ILE A 35 -9.36 -1.48 5.66
CA ILE A 35 -8.85 -2.35 6.72
C ILE A 35 -7.65 -3.17 6.23
N ALA A 36 -7.72 -3.74 5.02
CA ALA A 36 -6.59 -4.45 4.42
C ALA A 36 -5.36 -3.53 4.31
N LEU A 37 -5.53 -2.30 3.80
CA LEU A 37 -4.47 -1.30 3.75
C LEU A 37 -3.84 -1.00 5.14
N LEU A 38 -4.65 -0.94 6.20
CA LEU A 38 -4.16 -0.74 7.57
C LEU A 38 -3.37 -1.95 8.10
N VAL A 39 -3.81 -3.16 7.74
CA VAL A 39 -3.11 -4.42 8.08
C VAL A 39 -1.74 -4.44 7.39
N GLU A 40 -1.69 -4.21 6.08
CA GLU A 40 -0.42 -4.18 5.32
C GLU A 40 0.55 -3.10 5.82
N LEU A 41 0.06 -1.95 6.26
CA LEU A 41 0.90 -0.94 6.90
C LEU A 41 1.56 -1.48 8.19
N GLY A 42 0.84 -2.33 8.93
CA GLY A 42 1.34 -3.03 10.10
C GLY A 42 2.36 -4.11 9.75
N GLU A 43 2.12 -4.90 8.70
CA GLU A 43 3.05 -5.92 8.21
C GLU A 43 4.36 -5.27 7.73
N PHE A 44 4.26 -4.21 6.93
CA PHE A 44 5.41 -3.39 6.54
C PHE A 44 6.18 -2.84 7.75
N ALA A 45 5.48 -2.24 8.73
CA ALA A 45 6.12 -1.75 9.95
C ALA A 45 6.81 -2.87 10.74
N ASN A 46 6.22 -4.07 10.75
CA ASN A 46 6.73 -5.24 11.46
C ASN A 46 8.03 -5.76 10.83
N GLU A 47 8.18 -5.66 9.51
CA GLU A 47 9.42 -5.97 8.79
C GLU A 47 10.50 -4.89 8.94
N VAL A 48 10.11 -3.61 8.99
CA VAL A 48 11.05 -2.50 9.26
C VAL A 48 11.54 -2.49 10.72
N LYS A 49 10.75 -2.99 11.68
CA LYS A 49 11.14 -3.21 13.09
C LYS A 49 11.52 -1.93 13.87
N SER A 50 11.22 -0.75 13.33
CA SER A 50 11.56 0.55 13.92
C SER A 50 10.96 0.75 15.33
N PHE A 51 9.72 0.31 15.56
CA PHE A 51 9.01 0.46 16.84
C PHE A 51 9.39 -0.58 17.91
N LYS A 52 10.13 -1.65 17.56
CA LYS A 52 10.44 -2.77 18.47
C LYS A 52 11.56 -2.39 19.46
N TYR A 53 11.27 -1.53 20.43
CA TYR A 53 12.26 -1.01 21.40
C TYR A 53 12.81 -2.10 22.35
N TRP A 54 12.09 -3.19 22.55
CA TRP A 54 12.47 -4.32 23.40
C TRP A 54 13.39 -5.36 22.71
N LYS A 55 13.65 -5.23 21.40
CA LYS A 55 14.55 -6.14 20.68
C LYS A 55 15.93 -5.50 20.51
N LYS A 56 16.96 -6.13 21.10
CA LYS A 56 18.36 -5.68 21.02
C LYS A 56 18.98 -5.88 19.62
N ASN A 57 18.67 -6.98 18.94
CA ASN A 57 19.14 -7.28 17.59
C ASN A 57 17.99 -7.18 16.57
N LYS A 58 18.10 -6.24 15.63
CA LYS A 58 17.13 -6.00 14.56
C LYS A 58 17.75 -6.33 13.21
N GLN A 59 17.76 -7.60 12.84
CA GLN A 59 18.05 -7.98 11.45
C GLN A 59 16.83 -7.65 10.59
N THR A 60 17.02 -6.90 9.51
CA THR A 60 15.99 -6.61 8.52
C THR A 60 16.25 -7.42 7.25
N ASP A 61 15.18 -7.78 6.57
CA ASP A 61 15.22 -8.46 5.28
C ASP A 61 14.64 -7.50 4.24
N ARG A 62 15.49 -6.99 3.35
CA ARG A 62 15.07 -5.98 2.36
C ARG A 62 14.03 -6.56 1.40
N ALA A 63 14.11 -7.85 1.05
CA ALA A 63 13.14 -8.46 0.17
C ALA A 63 11.75 -8.50 0.80
N LYS A 64 11.66 -8.87 2.09
CA LYS A 64 10.39 -8.84 2.83
C LYS A 64 9.83 -7.43 2.98
N ILE A 65 10.69 -6.45 3.33
CA ILE A 65 10.27 -5.05 3.42
C ILE A 65 9.65 -4.57 2.10
N LEU A 66 10.27 -4.88 0.96
CA LEU A 66 9.76 -4.51 -0.35
C LEU A 66 8.47 -5.25 -0.72
N GLU A 67 8.33 -6.52 -0.32
CA GLU A 67 7.11 -7.30 -0.53
C GLU A 67 5.92 -6.72 0.25
N GLU A 68 6.06 -6.46 1.55
CA GLU A 68 5.00 -5.85 2.37
C GLU A 68 4.71 -4.40 1.93
N TYR A 69 5.74 -3.68 1.49
CA TYR A 69 5.56 -2.34 0.95
C TYR A 69 4.73 -2.37 -0.35
N ALA A 70 4.99 -3.36 -1.23
CA ALA A 70 4.23 -3.54 -2.45
C ALA A 70 2.76 -3.90 -2.17
N ASP A 71 2.45 -4.66 -1.12
CA ASP A 71 1.07 -4.96 -0.72
C ASP A 71 0.31 -3.70 -0.30
N GLY A 72 0.93 -2.81 0.47
CA GLY A 72 0.33 -1.51 0.76
C GLY A 72 0.12 -0.65 -0.50
N ILE A 73 1.06 -0.68 -1.46
CA ILE A 73 0.91 0.01 -2.76
C ILE A 73 -0.29 -0.56 -3.54
N HIS A 74 -0.49 -1.89 -3.56
CA HIS A 74 -1.64 -2.51 -4.19
C HIS A 74 -2.96 -1.92 -3.66
N PHE A 75 -3.18 -1.99 -2.34
CA PHE A 75 -4.45 -1.56 -1.75
C PHE A 75 -4.68 -0.06 -1.89
N ILE A 76 -3.67 0.79 -1.67
CA ILE A 76 -3.85 2.23 -1.80
C ILE A 76 -4.08 2.66 -3.24
N THR A 77 -3.50 1.96 -4.22
CA THR A 77 -3.76 2.18 -5.65
C THR A 77 -5.19 1.81 -6.02
N SER A 78 -5.69 0.65 -5.53
CA SER A 78 -7.08 0.23 -5.71
C SER A 78 -8.09 1.21 -5.12
N ILE A 79 -7.71 1.95 -4.07
CA ILE A 79 -8.52 3.02 -3.48
C ILE A 79 -8.40 4.32 -4.30
N ALA A 80 -7.23 4.60 -4.87
CA ALA A 80 -6.89 5.86 -5.52
C ALA A 80 -7.48 6.02 -6.92
N TYR A 81 -7.33 5.02 -7.80
CA TYR A 81 -7.75 5.16 -9.20
C TYR A 81 -9.26 5.41 -9.39
N PRO A 82 -10.20 4.83 -8.60
CA PRO A 82 -11.63 5.10 -8.77
C PRO A 82 -12.01 6.54 -8.41
N LEU A 83 -11.14 7.25 -7.68
CA LEU A 83 -11.34 8.62 -7.24
C LEU A 83 -10.56 9.62 -8.10
N SER A 84 -10.06 9.19 -9.27
CA SER A 84 -9.30 10.03 -10.21
C SER A 84 -8.06 10.69 -9.57
N VAL A 85 -7.44 10.02 -8.60
CA VAL A 85 -6.13 10.44 -8.09
C VAL A 85 -5.10 10.31 -9.21
N SER A 86 -4.27 11.35 -9.39
CA SER A 86 -3.20 11.34 -10.40
C SER A 86 -2.15 10.27 -10.06
N SER A 87 -1.63 9.58 -11.07
CA SER A 87 -0.48 8.69 -10.92
C SER A 87 0.84 9.45 -10.72
N GLN A 88 0.84 10.76 -10.93
CA GLN A 88 1.97 11.65 -10.64
C GLN A 88 1.94 12.05 -9.16
N LEU A 89 2.56 11.23 -8.31
CA LEU A 89 2.60 11.43 -6.86
C LEU A 89 4.01 11.73 -6.39
N ASN A 90 4.12 12.47 -5.29
CA ASN A 90 5.41 12.77 -4.67
C ASN A 90 5.40 12.32 -3.20
N PRO A 91 6.46 11.65 -2.71
CA PRO A 91 6.56 11.32 -1.30
C PRO A 91 6.45 12.57 -0.42
N LYS A 92 5.65 12.49 0.65
CA LYS A 92 5.52 13.55 1.66
C LYS A 92 5.97 13.06 3.03
N ILE A 93 7.10 13.59 3.46
CA ILE A 93 7.67 13.35 4.79
C ILE A 93 7.25 14.50 5.69
N LYS A 94 6.35 14.23 6.64
CA LYS A 94 5.98 15.17 7.69
C LYS A 94 6.98 15.11 8.85
N TYR A 95 7.46 13.92 9.17
CA TYR A 95 8.43 13.69 10.24
C TYR A 95 9.62 12.90 9.72
N LYS A 96 10.85 13.38 9.99
CA LYS A 96 12.08 12.65 9.61
C LYS A 96 12.29 11.36 10.41
N ASN A 97 11.58 11.19 11.53
CA ASN A 97 11.58 9.95 12.31
C ASN A 97 10.53 8.97 11.76
N PHE A 98 10.96 7.75 11.44
CA PHE A 98 10.08 6.73 10.85
C PHE A 98 8.87 6.40 11.72
N VAL A 99 9.02 6.29 13.05
CA VAL A 99 7.90 5.93 13.95
C VAL A 99 6.84 7.05 13.97
N LEU A 100 7.27 8.31 13.99
CA LEU A 100 6.35 9.45 13.90
C LEU A 100 5.67 9.54 12.54
N GLN A 101 6.40 9.31 11.45
CA GLN A 101 5.82 9.26 10.10
C GLN A 101 4.84 8.08 9.96
N LEU A 102 5.15 6.94 10.58
CA LEU A 102 4.27 5.76 10.59
C LEU A 102 2.96 6.09 11.30
N GLY A 103 3.03 6.69 12.50
CA GLY A 103 1.83 7.16 13.22
C GLY A 103 1.01 8.18 12.41
N HIS A 104 1.68 9.09 11.70
CA HIS A 104 1.01 10.01 10.78
C HIS A 104 0.30 9.30 9.64
N THR A 105 0.94 8.29 9.05
CA THR A 105 0.39 7.51 7.93
C THR A 105 -0.81 6.69 8.39
N TYR A 106 -0.74 6.04 9.57
CA TYR A 106 -1.90 5.39 10.19
C TYR A 106 -3.08 6.34 10.37
N LYS A 107 -2.84 7.56 10.86
CA LYS A 107 -3.91 8.56 11.01
C LYS A 107 -4.59 8.87 9.67
N LEU A 108 -3.80 9.03 8.60
CA LEU A 108 -4.34 9.30 7.26
C LEU A 108 -5.11 8.10 6.71
N PHE A 109 -4.60 6.88 6.88
CA PHE A 109 -5.26 5.66 6.43
C PHE A 109 -6.59 5.43 7.16
N THR A 110 -6.61 5.58 8.48
CA THR A 110 -7.85 5.48 9.27
C THR A 110 -8.88 6.52 8.87
N ASN A 111 -8.45 7.74 8.51
CA ASN A 111 -9.37 8.78 8.03
C ASN A 111 -10.09 8.37 6.73
N LEU A 112 -9.53 7.47 5.92
CA LEU A 112 -10.18 6.97 4.70
C LEU A 112 -11.42 6.11 5.00
N ILE A 113 -11.58 5.59 6.22
CA ILE A 113 -12.79 4.87 6.63
C ILE A 113 -13.99 5.83 6.60
N ALA A 114 -13.79 7.04 7.13
CA ALA A 114 -14.82 8.07 7.27
C ALA A 114 -14.92 8.99 6.05
N GLN A 115 -13.78 9.39 5.46
CA GLN A 115 -13.72 10.41 4.41
C GLN A 115 -12.83 9.97 3.25
N LYS A 116 -13.33 9.02 2.46
CA LYS A 116 -12.66 8.51 1.26
C LYS A 116 -12.95 9.42 0.06
N ASN A 117 -12.12 10.45 -0.12
CA ASN A 117 -12.17 11.37 -1.26
C ASN A 117 -10.78 11.52 -1.90
N GLN A 118 -10.72 12.10 -3.10
CA GLN A 118 -9.50 12.26 -3.89
C GLN A 118 -8.37 12.95 -3.11
N GLU A 119 -8.68 14.01 -2.36
CA GLU A 119 -7.70 14.77 -1.57
C GLU A 119 -7.10 13.92 -0.44
N ASN A 120 -7.96 13.27 0.36
CA ASN A 120 -7.52 12.46 1.49
C ASN A 120 -6.73 11.23 1.05
N VAL A 121 -7.13 10.60 -0.07
CA VAL A 121 -6.38 9.46 -0.63
C VAL A 121 -5.04 9.91 -1.21
N THR A 122 -4.99 11.05 -1.91
CA THR A 122 -3.71 11.63 -2.36
C THR A 122 -2.76 11.84 -1.17
N LYS A 123 -3.22 12.50 -0.10
CA LYS A 123 -2.42 12.73 1.11
C LYS A 123 -1.94 11.43 1.76
N ALA A 124 -2.82 10.42 1.84
CA ALA A 124 -2.49 9.11 2.38
C ALA A 124 -1.41 8.41 1.54
N TYR A 125 -1.55 8.43 0.21
CA TYR A 125 -0.62 7.82 -0.72
C TYR A 125 0.75 8.48 -0.63
N GLU A 126 0.80 9.81 -0.71
CA GLU A 126 2.06 10.57 -0.59
C GLU A 126 2.75 10.34 0.76
N ALA A 127 1.99 10.21 1.86
CA ALA A 127 2.55 9.90 3.18
C ALA A 127 3.14 8.48 3.25
N TYR A 128 2.49 7.50 2.61
CA TYR A 128 2.99 6.13 2.50
C TYR A 128 4.26 6.05 1.65
N LEU A 129 4.30 6.77 0.52
CA LEU A 129 5.52 6.97 -0.26
C LEU A 129 6.64 7.61 0.55
N GLY A 130 6.29 8.55 1.43
CA GLY A 130 7.20 9.15 2.40
C GLY A 130 7.85 8.14 3.36
N LEU A 131 7.12 7.09 3.78
CA LEU A 131 7.70 6.01 4.58
C LEU A 131 8.76 5.24 3.81
N GLY A 132 8.48 4.88 2.55
CA GLY A 132 9.46 4.21 1.68
C GLY A 132 10.72 5.05 1.50
N GLN A 133 10.56 6.35 1.24
CA GLN A 133 11.69 7.27 1.10
C GLN A 133 12.56 7.35 2.37
N LEU A 134 11.97 7.35 3.57
CA LEU A 134 12.72 7.39 4.84
C LEU A 134 13.65 6.18 5.04
N ILE A 135 13.37 5.05 4.38
CA ILE A 135 14.21 3.84 4.41
C ILE A 135 14.87 3.55 3.06
N ASN A 136 15.01 4.59 2.23
CA ASN A 136 15.69 4.59 0.94
C ASN A 136 15.11 3.57 -0.05
N ILE A 137 13.80 3.31 -0.04
CA ILE A 137 13.14 2.58 -1.14
C ILE A 137 13.08 3.51 -2.34
N THR A 138 13.71 3.09 -3.44
CA THR A 138 13.76 3.82 -4.70
C THR A 138 12.52 3.59 -5.54
N GLU A 139 12.17 4.54 -6.43
CA GLU A 139 11.04 4.38 -7.37
C GLU A 139 11.14 3.08 -8.19
N HIS A 140 12.34 2.71 -8.63
CA HIS A 140 12.59 1.45 -9.32
C HIS A 140 12.25 0.22 -8.45
N GLU A 141 12.66 0.21 -7.17
CA GLU A 141 12.30 -0.88 -6.25
C GLU A 141 10.79 -0.95 -6.01
N ILE A 142 10.09 0.19 -5.94
CA ILE A 142 8.63 0.23 -5.80
C ILE A 142 7.97 -0.47 -6.99
N ILE A 143 8.31 -0.05 -8.21
CA ILE A 143 7.73 -0.60 -9.45
C ILE A 143 8.08 -2.09 -9.58
N ALA A 144 9.33 -2.47 -9.38
CA ALA A 144 9.77 -3.86 -9.51
C ALA A 144 9.10 -4.79 -8.48
N ALA A 145 9.03 -4.39 -7.21
CA ALA A 145 8.38 -5.17 -6.16
C ALA A 145 6.87 -5.28 -6.41
N TYR A 146 6.23 -4.18 -6.80
CA TYR A 146 4.83 -4.16 -7.19
C TYR A 146 4.55 -5.12 -8.34
N MET A 147 5.30 -5.05 -9.44
CA MET A 147 5.07 -5.93 -10.60
C MET A 147 5.30 -7.40 -10.30
N ALA A 148 6.32 -7.71 -9.49
CA ALA A 148 6.55 -9.07 -9.02
C ALA A 148 5.36 -9.58 -8.19
N LYS A 149 4.81 -8.75 -7.29
CA LYS A 149 3.66 -9.11 -6.46
C LYS A 149 2.36 -9.20 -7.25
N ASN A 150 2.14 -8.27 -8.19
CA ASN A 150 1.02 -8.25 -9.12
C ASN A 150 0.95 -9.57 -9.92
N LYS A 151 2.08 -10.03 -10.49
CA LYS A 151 2.17 -11.32 -11.19
C LYS A 151 1.84 -12.53 -10.30
N LYS A 152 2.31 -12.54 -9.04
CA LYS A 152 1.95 -13.59 -8.07
C LYS A 152 0.44 -13.57 -7.77
N ASN A 153 -0.16 -12.39 -7.64
CA ASN A 153 -1.58 -12.23 -7.34
C ASN A 153 -2.47 -12.70 -8.51
N TYR A 154 -2.08 -12.44 -9.77
CA TYR A 154 -2.76 -13.03 -10.93
C TYR A 154 -2.80 -14.55 -10.87
N LYS A 155 -1.64 -15.20 -10.66
CA LYS A 155 -1.56 -16.66 -10.53
C LYS A 155 -2.42 -17.20 -9.40
N ARG A 156 -2.43 -16.51 -8.25
CA ARG A 156 -3.28 -16.88 -7.11
C ARG A 156 -4.76 -16.83 -7.43
N ILE A 157 -5.21 -15.92 -8.31
CA ILE A 157 -6.61 -15.86 -8.73
C ILE A 157 -6.91 -17.03 -9.68
N GLU A 158 -6.05 -17.27 -10.68
CA GLU A 158 -6.21 -18.39 -11.63
C GLU A 158 -6.21 -19.78 -10.96
N GLU A 159 -5.46 -19.95 -9.87
CA GLU A 159 -5.34 -21.24 -9.17
C GLU A 159 -6.44 -21.48 -8.11
N LYS A 160 -7.10 -20.43 -7.60
CA LYS A 160 -8.02 -20.52 -6.45
C LYS A 160 -9.48 -20.19 -6.74
N TYR A 161 -9.77 -19.62 -7.89
CA TYR A 161 -11.12 -19.20 -8.32
C TYR A 161 -11.40 -19.69 -9.75
#